data_AF-A0A2B2CGD7-F1
#
_entry.id   AF-A0A2B2CGD7-F1
#
_cell.length_a   1.000
_cell.length_b   1.000
_cell.length_c   1.000
_cell.angle_alpha   90.00
_cell.angle_beta   90.00
_cell.angle_gamma   90.00
#
_symmetry.space_group_name_H-M   'P 1'
#
loop_
_entity.id
_entity.type
_entity.pdbx_description
1 polymer ?
#
loop_
_entity_poly.entity_id
_entity_poly.type
_entity_poly.pdbx_seq_one_letter_code
_entity_poly.pdbx_strand_id
1 'polypeptide(L)'
;MQDITVISMIFTTILALACLFLILSPLFKWDTYIQVSSKGKDINATKEALLTTLNEIEFEFKMDKISHADYKHLKKQYETEVASIMKEEEELMITNIDRELKDEVEKEIEAQMKTYKNKKGEGK
;
A
#
# COMPACT_ATOMS: atom_id res chain seq x y z
N MET A 1 -39.13 -3.84 -39.60
CA MET A 1 -37.85 -4.58 -39.84
C MET A 1 -36.65 -3.70 -39.53
N GLN A 2 -36.63 -2.43 -39.96
CA GLN A 2 -35.52 -1.51 -39.70
C GLN A 2 -35.27 -1.24 -38.21
N ASP A 3 -36.33 -1.11 -37.39
CA ASP A 3 -36.19 -0.81 -35.96
C ASP A 3 -35.49 -1.93 -35.18
N ILE A 4 -35.75 -3.18 -35.53
CA ILE A 4 -35.13 -4.36 -34.92
C ILE A 4 -33.63 -4.39 -35.25
N THR A 5 -33.26 -4.02 -36.48
CA THR A 5 -31.86 -3.92 -36.92
C THR A 5 -31.11 -2.80 -36.20
N VAL A 6 -31.75 -1.66 -35.95
CA VAL A 6 -31.13 -0.55 -35.21
C VAL A 6 -30.91 -0.93 -33.74
N ILE A 7 -31.90 -1.56 -33.10
CA ILE A 7 -31.79 -2.02 -31.71
C ILE A 7 -30.68 -3.06 -31.55
N SER A 8 -30.58 -4.03 -32.47
CA SER A 8 -29.53 -5.04 -32.42
C SER A 8 -28.13 -4.44 -32.61
N MET A 9 -27.98 -3.43 -33.49
CA MET A 9 -26.72 -2.73 -33.71
C MET A 9 -26.26 -1.93 -32.47
N ILE A 10 -27.18 -1.30 -31.77
CA ILE A 10 -26.87 -0.56 -30.53
C ILE A 10 -26.44 -1.54 -29.44
N PHE A 11 -27.17 -2.65 -29.28
CA PHE A 11 -26.86 -3.64 -28.26
C PHE A 11 -25.48 -4.28 -28.46
N THR A 12 -25.13 -4.65 -29.70
CA THR A 12 -23.81 -5.20 -30.01
C THR A 12 -22.70 -4.18 -29.79
N THR A 13 -22.94 -2.90 -30.09
CA THR A 13 -21.96 -1.83 -29.85
C THR A 13 -21.70 -1.64 -28.35
N ILE A 14 -22.74 -1.62 -27.53
CA ILE A 14 -22.61 -1.50 -26.06
C ILE A 14 -21.88 -2.71 -25.49
N LEU A 15 -22.22 -3.92 -25.94
CA LEU A 15 -21.56 -5.15 -25.53
C LEU A 15 -20.06 -5.12 -25.88
N ALA A 16 -19.72 -4.69 -27.10
CA ALA A 16 -18.33 -4.58 -27.54
C ALA A 16 -17.54 -3.57 -26.70
N LEU A 17 -18.12 -2.41 -26.38
CA LEU A 17 -17.51 -1.41 -25.51
C LEU A 17 -17.33 -1.91 -24.07
N ALA A 18 -18.29 -2.66 -23.54
CA ALA A 18 -18.20 -3.25 -22.21
C ALA A 18 -17.07 -4.31 -22.15
N CYS A 19 -16.98 -5.20 -23.14
CA CYS A 19 -15.90 -6.17 -23.24
C CYS A 19 -14.53 -5.49 -23.37
N LEU A 20 -14.44 -4.45 -24.19
CA LEU A 20 -13.22 -3.66 -24.34
C LEU A 20 -12.82 -3.00 -23.01
N PHE A 21 -13.78 -2.43 -22.29
CA PHE A 21 -13.54 -1.85 -20.97
C PHE A 21 -13.01 -2.89 -19.97
N LEU A 22 -13.60 -4.10 -19.91
CA LEU A 22 -13.12 -5.16 -19.02
C LEU A 22 -11.69 -5.61 -19.33
N ILE A 23 -11.29 -5.60 -20.62
CA ILE A 23 -9.93 -5.95 -21.05
C ILE A 23 -8.93 -4.83 -20.72
N LEU A 24 -9.34 -3.55 -20.87
CA LEU A 24 -8.48 -2.41 -20.53
C LEU A 24 -8.43 -2.10 -19.04
N SER A 25 -9.44 -2.48 -18.26
CA SER A 25 -9.52 -2.27 -16.81
C SER A 25 -8.24 -2.71 -16.06
N PRO A 26 -7.69 -3.93 -16.25
CA PRO A 26 -6.47 -4.35 -15.56
C PRO A 26 -5.20 -3.60 -15.99
N LEU A 27 -5.21 -2.85 -17.09
CA LEU A 27 -4.07 -2.02 -17.51
C LEU A 27 -4.06 -0.66 -16.80
N PHE A 28 -5.20 -0.18 -16.32
CA PHE A 28 -5.28 1.04 -15.52
C PHE A 28 -5.03 0.70 -14.05
N LYS A 29 -3.77 0.84 -13.61
CA LYS A 29 -3.37 0.71 -12.20
C LYS A 29 -3.93 1.87 -11.35
N TRP A 30 -5.20 1.78 -10.96
CA TRP A 30 -5.83 2.70 -10.01
C TRP A 30 -5.37 2.49 -8.56
N ASP A 31 -4.55 1.48 -8.29
CA ASP A 31 -4.11 1.09 -6.95
C ASP A 31 -3.22 2.12 -6.23
N THR A 32 -2.60 3.05 -6.98
CA THR A 32 -1.60 3.97 -6.39
C THR A 32 -2.21 4.96 -5.38
N TYR A 33 -3.51 5.25 -5.43
CA TYR A 33 -4.13 6.26 -4.56
C TYR A 33 -4.72 5.69 -3.25
N ILE A 34 -5.04 4.40 -3.19
CA ILE A 34 -5.62 3.74 -1.99
C ILE A 34 -4.54 3.04 -1.13
N GLN A 35 -3.30 2.97 -1.61
CA GLN A 35 -2.26 2.14 -1.00
C GLN A 35 -1.56 2.75 0.23
N VAL A 36 -1.72 4.04 0.52
CA VAL A 36 -1.02 4.68 1.66
C VAL A 36 -1.45 4.08 3.01
N SER A 37 -2.70 3.63 3.14
CA SER A 37 -3.18 2.94 4.35
C SER A 37 -2.92 1.43 4.33
N SER A 38 -2.88 0.79 3.15
CA SER A 38 -2.62 -0.65 3.05
C SER A 38 -1.13 -1.00 3.13
N LYS A 39 -0.22 -0.08 2.78
CA LYS A 39 1.23 -0.36 2.72
C LYS A 39 1.79 -0.82 4.07
N GLY A 40 1.37 -0.20 5.19
CA GLY A 40 1.79 -0.64 6.52
C GLY A 40 1.24 -2.02 6.92
N LYS A 41 0.02 -2.36 6.50
CA LYS A 41 -0.60 -3.67 6.73
C LYS A 41 0.09 -4.78 5.91
N ASP A 42 0.49 -4.45 4.69
CA ASP A 42 1.18 -5.36 3.76
C ASP A 42 2.61 -5.68 4.22
N ILE A 43 3.32 -4.67 4.74
CA ILE A 43 4.66 -4.82 5.32
C ILE A 43 4.64 -5.72 6.55
N ASN A 44 3.68 -5.54 7.46
CA ASN A 44 3.61 -6.39 8.65
C ASN A 44 3.25 -7.84 8.29
N ALA A 45 2.34 -8.06 7.33
CA ALA A 45 2.02 -9.40 6.85
C ALA A 45 3.22 -10.08 6.17
N THR A 46 4.00 -9.32 5.40
CA THR A 46 5.21 -9.81 4.73
C THR A 46 6.30 -10.16 5.76
N LYS A 47 6.50 -9.32 6.78
CA LYS A 47 7.43 -9.58 7.90
C LYS A 47 7.09 -10.89 8.62
N GLU A 48 5.82 -11.09 8.98
CA GLU A 48 5.37 -12.32 9.65
C GLU A 48 5.58 -13.57 8.77
N ALA A 49 5.31 -13.47 7.47
CA ALA A 49 5.56 -14.55 6.54
C ALA A 49 7.05 -14.92 6.47
N LEU A 50 7.94 -13.93 6.33
CA LEU A 50 9.39 -14.15 6.29
C LEU A 50 9.92 -14.77 7.59
N LEU A 51 9.47 -14.30 8.75
CA LEU A 51 9.84 -14.86 10.06
C LEU A 51 9.32 -16.30 10.22
N THR A 52 8.12 -16.58 9.74
CA THR A 52 7.56 -17.93 9.73
C THR A 52 8.39 -18.86 8.84
N THR A 53 8.78 -18.40 7.65
CA THR A 53 9.65 -19.17 6.75
C THR A 53 11.03 -19.41 7.37
N LEU A 54 11.60 -18.43 8.06
CA LEU A 54 12.88 -18.59 8.76
C LEU A 54 12.78 -19.68 9.85
N ASN A 55 11.68 -19.69 10.61
CA ASN A 55 11.41 -20.74 11.60
C ASN A 55 11.26 -22.13 10.97
N GLU A 56 10.59 -22.23 9.83
CA GLU A 56 10.46 -23.49 9.10
C GLU A 56 11.82 -23.98 8.61
N ILE A 57 12.66 -23.12 8.04
CA ILE A 57 14.03 -23.47 7.61
C ILE A 57 14.86 -24.01 8.78
N GLU A 58 14.76 -23.37 9.96
CA GLU A 58 15.44 -23.85 11.16
C GLU A 58 14.89 -25.21 11.64
N PHE A 59 13.58 -25.41 11.54
CA PHE A 59 12.94 -26.66 11.86
C PHE A 59 13.39 -27.78 10.92
N GLU A 60 13.35 -27.54 9.61
CA GLU A 60 13.80 -28.52 8.60
C GLU A 60 15.26 -28.91 8.78
N PHE A 61 16.13 -27.94 9.10
CA PHE A 61 17.53 -28.22 9.42
C PHE A 61 17.67 -29.06 10.69
N LYS A 62 16.96 -28.73 11.78
CA LYS A 62 16.96 -29.51 13.03
C LYS A 62 16.42 -30.93 12.84
N MET A 63 15.62 -31.15 11.81
CA MET A 63 15.05 -32.45 11.44
C MET A 63 15.90 -33.20 10.40
N ASP A 64 17.14 -32.74 10.13
CA ASP A 64 18.06 -33.30 9.14
C ASP A 64 17.45 -33.43 7.72
N LYS A 65 16.45 -32.59 7.39
CA LYS A 65 15.81 -32.58 6.06
C LYS A 65 16.63 -31.84 5.01
N ILE A 66 17.45 -30.89 5.44
CA ILE A 66 18.27 -30.04 4.56
C ILE A 66 19.73 -30.04 5.03
N SER A 67 20.65 -29.85 4.08
CA SER A 67 22.08 -29.83 4.41
C SER A 67 22.47 -28.57 5.18
N HIS A 68 23.58 -28.63 5.92
CA HIS A 68 24.13 -27.44 6.59
C HIS A 68 24.49 -26.32 5.59
N ALA A 69 24.91 -26.67 4.37
CA ALA A 69 25.23 -25.68 3.35
C ALA A 69 23.98 -24.94 2.87
N ASP A 70 22.91 -25.70 2.58
CA ASP A 70 21.61 -25.15 2.16
C ASP A 70 20.98 -24.31 3.29
N TYR A 71 21.00 -24.83 4.51
CA TYR A 71 20.56 -24.10 5.70
C TYR A 71 21.27 -22.74 5.82
N LYS A 72 22.60 -22.73 5.75
CA LYS A 72 23.39 -21.49 5.88
C LYS A 72 23.05 -20.49 4.78
N HIS A 73 22.85 -20.97 3.55
CA HIS A 73 22.49 -20.11 2.43
C HIS A 73 21.09 -19.53 2.58
N LEU A 74 20.09 -20.39 2.79
CA LEU A 74 18.69 -20.01 2.94
C LEU A 74 18.49 -19.09 4.14
N LYS A 75 19.05 -19.44 5.30
CA LYS A 75 18.94 -18.62 6.51
C LYS A 75 19.46 -17.20 6.26
N LYS A 76 20.65 -17.07 5.68
CA LYS A 76 21.26 -15.77 5.40
C LYS A 76 20.41 -14.94 4.44
N GLN A 77 19.83 -15.56 3.42
CA GLN A 77 18.96 -14.87 2.47
C GLN A 77 17.74 -14.29 3.18
N TYR A 78 16.99 -15.12 3.91
CA TYR A 78 15.78 -14.68 4.60
C TYR A 78 16.07 -13.69 5.74
N GLU A 79 17.17 -13.84 6.48
CA GLU A 79 17.62 -12.85 7.47
C GLU A 79 17.88 -11.48 6.84
N THR A 80 18.45 -11.46 5.62
CA THR A 80 18.69 -10.21 4.88
C THR A 80 17.38 -9.56 4.45
N GLU A 81 16.41 -10.35 3.98
CA GLU A 81 15.09 -9.85 3.60
C GLU A 81 14.31 -9.30 4.80
N VAL A 82 14.32 -10.02 5.94
CA VAL A 82 13.73 -9.54 7.20
C VAL A 82 14.36 -8.22 7.64
N ALA A 83 15.69 -8.11 7.63
CA ALA A 83 16.38 -6.88 8.00
C ALA A 83 16.00 -5.69 7.10
N SER A 84 15.83 -5.94 5.80
CA SER A 84 15.37 -4.92 4.85
C SER A 84 13.95 -4.44 5.16
N ILE A 85 13.04 -5.37 5.44
CA ILE A 85 11.64 -5.05 5.76
C ILE A 85 11.52 -4.29 7.09
N MET A 86 12.28 -4.68 8.11
CA MET A 86 12.31 -3.96 9.40
C MET A 86 12.80 -2.51 9.23
N LYS A 87 13.76 -2.29 8.32
CA LYS A 87 14.23 -0.93 8.00
C LYS A 87 13.16 -0.12 7.26
N GLU A 88 12.44 -0.71 6.32
CA GLU A 88 11.32 -0.02 5.64
C GLU A 88 10.19 0.33 6.63
N GLU A 89 9.90 -0.57 7.58
CA GLU A 89 8.93 -0.31 8.65
C GLU A 89 9.34 0.89 9.53
N GLU A 90 10.62 1.00 9.89
CA GLU A 90 11.17 2.14 10.64
C GLU A 90 11.07 3.47 9.86
N GLU A 91 11.44 3.45 8.57
CA GLU A 91 11.36 4.64 7.70
C GLU A 91 9.90 5.14 7.53
N LEU A 92 8.94 4.21 7.47
CA LEU A 92 7.51 4.56 7.44
C LEU A 92 7.02 5.14 8.76
N MET A 93 7.48 4.64 9.91
CA MET A 93 7.15 5.26 11.20
C MET A 93 7.66 6.70 11.27
N ILE A 94 8.92 6.95 10.90
CA ILE A 94 9.52 8.30 10.91
C ILE A 94 8.74 9.25 10.00
N THR A 95 8.37 8.79 8.80
CA THR A 95 7.61 9.61 7.84
C THR A 95 6.21 9.96 8.34
N ASN A 96 5.54 9.02 9.03
CA ASN A 96 4.22 9.27 9.61
C ASN A 96 4.29 10.26 10.79
N ILE A 97 5.31 10.16 11.64
CA ILE A 97 5.55 11.10 12.74
C ILE A 97 5.80 12.51 12.22
N ASP A 98 6.64 12.68 11.18
CA ASP A 98 6.90 13.99 10.57
C ASP A 98 5.63 14.63 9.98
N ARG A 99 4.75 13.81 9.37
CA ARG A 99 3.45 14.28 8.87
C ARG A 99 2.53 14.73 10.00
N GLU A 100 2.38 13.93 11.04
CA GLU A 100 1.53 14.24 12.19
C GLU A 100 1.98 15.53 12.90
N LEU A 101 3.29 15.71 13.08
CA LEU A 101 3.84 16.94 13.64
C LEU A 101 3.56 18.17 12.75
N LYS A 102 3.71 18.03 11.42
CA LYS A 102 3.38 19.12 10.48
C LYS A 102 1.90 19.49 10.53
N ASP A 103 1.02 18.50 10.58
CA ASP A 103 -0.43 18.73 10.63
C ASP A 103 -0.85 19.46 11.92
N GLU A 104 -0.26 19.11 13.07
CA GLU A 104 -0.54 19.81 14.33
C GLU A 104 0.00 21.25 14.32
N VAL A 105 1.18 21.48 13.75
CA VAL A 105 1.75 22.83 13.61
C VAL A 105 0.86 23.71 12.72
N GLU A 106 0.40 23.21 11.58
CA GLU A 106 -0.48 23.96 10.68
C GLU A 106 -1.80 24.33 11.37
N LYS A 107 -2.38 23.39 12.12
CA LYS A 107 -3.60 23.60 12.91
C LYS A 107 -3.42 24.68 13.99
N GLU A 108 -2.26 24.72 14.66
CA GLU A 108 -1.96 25.78 15.62
C GLU A 108 -1.80 27.15 14.94
N ILE A 109 -1.12 27.20 13.80
CA ILE A 109 -0.96 28.43 13.00
C ILE A 109 -2.31 28.96 12.54
N GLU A 110 -3.20 28.10 12.03
CA GLU A 110 -4.56 28.48 11.63
C GLU A 110 -5.38 29.03 12.80
N ALA A 111 -5.28 28.39 13.97
CA ALA A 111 -5.96 28.85 15.18
C ALA A 111 -5.50 30.26 15.57
N GLN A 112 -4.18 30.49 15.59
CA GLN A 112 -3.60 31.80 15.88
C GLN A 112 -4.01 32.84 14.83
N MET A 113 -3.96 32.52 13.53
CA MET A 113 -4.39 33.43 12.45
C MET A 113 -5.86 33.85 12.58
N LYS A 114 -6.76 32.94 12.98
CA LYS A 114 -8.16 33.26 13.27
C LYS A 114 -8.28 34.24 14.44
N THR A 115 -7.53 34.02 15.51
CA THR A 115 -7.50 34.94 16.67
C THR A 115 -7.03 36.34 16.27
N TYR A 116 -5.99 36.45 15.43
CA TYR A 116 -5.50 37.75 14.96
C TYR A 116 -6.51 38.46 14.03
N LYS A 117 -7.22 37.73 13.15
CA LYS A 117 -8.27 38.33 12.31
C LYS A 117 -9.41 38.91 13.14
N ASN A 118 -9.85 38.20 14.19
CA ASN A 118 -10.92 38.68 15.05
C ASN A 118 -10.52 39.94 15.84
N LYS A 119 -9.29 39.98 16.38
CA LYS A 119 -8.77 41.17 17.08
C LYS A 119 -8.58 42.40 16.19
N LYS A 120 -8.34 42.23 14.88
CA LYS A 120 -8.19 43.34 13.93
C LYS A 120 -9.54 43.94 13.49
N GLY A 121 -10.66 43.26 13.77
CA GLY A 121 -12.02 43.70 13.45
C GLY A 121 -12.72 44.54 14.53
N GLU A 122 -12.24 44.50 15.78
CA GLU A 122 -12.84 45.19 16.93
C GLU A 122 -12.35 46.64 17.12
N GLY A 123 -11.51 47.15 16.21
CA GLY A 123 -10.95 48.50 16.25
C GLY A 123 -11.57 49.49 15.27
N LYS A 124 -12.90 49.52 15.11
CA LYS A 124 -13.63 50.56 14.38
C LYS A 124 -14.82 51.08 15.17
#